data_AF-A0A7X5L3D4-F1
#
_entry.id   AF-A0A7X5L3D4-F1
#
_cell.length_a   1.000
_cell.length_b   1.000
_cell.length_c   1.000
_cell.angle_alpha   90.00
_cell.angle_beta   90.00
_cell.angle_gamma   90.00
#
_symmetry.space_group_name_H-M   'P 1'
#
loop_
_entity.id
_entity.type
_entity.pdbx_description
1 polymer ?
#
loop_
_entity_poly.entity_id
_entity_poly.type
_entity_poly.pdbx_seq_one_letter_code
_entity_poly.pdbx_strand_id
1 'polypeptide(L)'
;MIGKLQGQNGIGTLREKTIHSVLKYYYAPDSSYHEIKIGPYVADICVDGEIFEVQTRNFNTMRNKLQYFLQEHDVTIIYPVAHHKWISWLDMETGELSPKRKSPKTGTQYQIIPELYKIKMFIHNPRLHFIISLIDVEETRYLNGWSYNKKRGSSRMDGIPVDIYDEVRIDSMADYLKFLPDSLPEQFTSKDFGKAAKIPQQRAGTLLNVLLETGVVEKIGKEGRSYLYQIKPPNAR
;
A
#
# COMPACT_ATOMS: atom_id res chain seq x y z
N MET A 1 21.97 8.37 -14.11
CA MET A 1 21.50 7.70 -15.34
C MET A 1 20.90 6.37 -14.91
N ILE A 2 19.58 6.19 -15.01
CA ILE A 2 18.92 4.95 -14.56
C ILE A 2 18.64 4.12 -15.82
N GLY A 3 19.46 3.08 -16.00
CA GLY A 3 19.48 2.21 -17.17
C GLY A 3 18.44 1.09 -17.11
N LYS A 4 17.90 0.79 -18.29
CA LYS A 4 16.97 -0.29 -18.63
C LYS A 4 17.27 -1.62 -17.92
N LEU A 5 16.25 -2.24 -17.33
CA LEU A 5 16.22 -3.67 -17.01
C LEU A 5 15.13 -4.37 -17.85
N GLN A 6 15.56 -5.28 -18.73
CA GLN A 6 14.73 -6.23 -19.49
C GLN A 6 14.26 -7.36 -18.55
N GLY A 7 12.97 -7.66 -18.41
CA GLY A 7 12.16 -8.57 -19.25
C GLY A 7 12.25 -10.01 -18.72
N GLN A 8 11.24 -10.58 -18.05
CA GLN A 8 10.16 -11.35 -18.70
C GLN A 8 8.82 -11.36 -17.92
N ASN A 9 7.76 -11.69 -18.67
CA ASN A 9 6.38 -12.06 -18.34
C ASN A 9 5.38 -10.97 -17.93
N GLY A 10 4.39 -10.72 -18.80
CA GLY A 10 3.15 -9.97 -18.55
C GLY A 10 3.28 -8.45 -18.61
N ILE A 11 2.46 -7.79 -19.44
CA ILE A 11 2.33 -6.32 -19.48
C ILE A 11 1.96 -5.77 -18.09
N GLY A 12 1.27 -6.55 -17.25
CA GLY A 12 0.99 -6.22 -15.85
C GLY A 12 2.21 -6.22 -14.93
N THR A 13 3.25 -7.00 -15.25
CA THR A 13 4.41 -7.28 -14.39
C THR A 13 5.56 -6.32 -14.66
N LEU A 14 5.77 -5.88 -15.90
CA LEU A 14 6.72 -4.81 -16.24
C LEU A 14 6.42 -3.51 -15.46
N ARG A 15 5.13 -3.24 -15.20
CA ARG A 15 4.62 -2.04 -14.51
C ARG A 15 4.88 -2.05 -13.01
N GLU A 16 4.70 -3.22 -12.38
CA GLU A 16 4.99 -3.41 -10.94
C GLU A 16 6.50 -3.34 -10.72
N LYS A 17 7.29 -3.87 -11.68
CA LYS A 17 8.75 -3.88 -11.63
C LYS A 17 9.40 -2.49 -11.51
N THR A 18 8.92 -1.44 -12.19
CA THR A 18 9.58 -0.11 -12.09
C THR A 18 9.46 0.46 -10.68
N ILE A 19 8.23 0.56 -10.15
CA ILE A 19 8.00 1.08 -8.79
C ILE A 19 8.70 0.18 -7.77
N HIS A 20 8.57 -1.14 -7.91
CA HIS A 20 9.20 -2.14 -7.06
C HIS A 20 10.72 -1.97 -7.00
N SER A 21 11.36 -1.92 -8.17
CA SER A 21 12.81 -1.78 -8.28
C SER A 21 13.29 -0.44 -7.74
N VAL A 22 12.63 0.68 -8.06
CA VAL A 22 13.02 2.00 -7.58
C VAL A 22 12.94 2.05 -6.05
N LEU A 23 11.87 1.52 -5.46
CA LEU A 23 11.74 1.49 -4.00
C LEU A 23 12.75 0.55 -3.35
N LYS A 24 13.09 -0.59 -3.97
CA LYS A 24 14.18 -1.44 -3.46
C LYS A 24 15.49 -0.68 -3.32
N TYR A 25 15.87 0.07 -4.36
CA TYR A 25 17.08 0.91 -4.32
C TYR A 25 16.96 2.12 -3.38
N TYR A 26 15.75 2.64 -3.17
CA TYR A 26 15.52 3.71 -2.21
C TYR A 26 15.77 3.23 -0.76
N TYR A 27 15.21 2.07 -0.38
CA TYR A 27 15.36 1.55 0.98
C TYR A 27 16.69 0.82 1.23
N ALA A 28 17.29 0.23 0.20
CA ALA A 28 18.63 -0.35 0.25
C ALA A 28 19.41 0.00 -1.03
N PRO A 29 20.23 1.06 -1.03
CA PRO A 29 20.98 1.46 -2.21
C PRO A 29 22.01 0.43 -2.70
N ASP A 30 22.57 -0.36 -1.78
CA ASP A 30 23.46 -1.47 -2.12
C ASP A 30 22.65 -2.68 -2.58
N SER A 31 22.83 -3.07 -3.84
CA SER A 31 22.14 -4.21 -4.44
C SER A 31 22.62 -5.56 -3.90
N SER A 32 23.72 -5.60 -3.13
CA SER A 32 24.15 -6.81 -2.43
C SER A 32 23.12 -7.32 -1.42
N TYR A 33 22.20 -6.45 -0.97
CA TYR A 33 21.09 -6.79 -0.07
C TYR A 33 19.80 -7.19 -0.79
N HIS A 34 19.78 -7.21 -2.13
CA HIS A 34 18.56 -7.45 -2.89
C HIS A 34 18.40 -8.92 -3.29
N GLU A 35 17.16 -9.41 -3.33
CA GLU A 35 16.83 -10.77 -3.82
C GLU A 35 17.52 -11.89 -3.02
N ILE A 36 17.56 -11.73 -1.70
CA ILE A 36 18.26 -12.64 -0.80
C ILE A 36 17.43 -13.89 -0.56
N LYS A 37 18.01 -15.06 -0.83
CA LYS A 37 17.36 -16.35 -0.56
C LYS A 37 17.36 -16.66 0.94
N ILE A 38 16.19 -16.86 1.50
CA ILE A 38 15.97 -17.23 2.90
C ILE A 38 15.07 -18.47 2.92
N GLY A 39 15.69 -19.62 3.17
CA GLY A 39 15.02 -20.92 3.08
C GLY A 39 14.41 -21.18 1.69
N PRO A 40 13.10 -21.45 1.59
CA PRO A 40 12.43 -21.70 0.31
C PRO A 40 11.98 -20.42 -0.42
N TYR A 41 12.12 -19.24 0.20
CA TYR A 41 11.68 -17.97 -0.37
C TYR A 41 12.84 -17.05 -0.73
N VAL A 42 12.56 -16.01 -1.51
CA VAL A 42 13.48 -14.93 -1.84
C VAL A 42 12.89 -13.63 -1.29
N ALA A 43 13.62 -12.97 -0.40
CA ALA A 43 13.29 -11.66 0.14
C ALA A 43 13.62 -10.56 -0.86
N ASP A 44 12.80 -9.51 -0.97
CA ASP A 44 13.12 -8.40 -1.87
C ASP A 44 14.39 -7.67 -1.43
N ILE A 45 14.49 -7.39 -0.12
CA ILE A 45 15.65 -6.80 0.54
C ILE A 45 15.87 -7.56 1.85
N CYS A 46 17.13 -7.84 2.19
CA CYS A 46 17.53 -8.29 3.52
C CYS A 46 18.80 -7.58 3.96
N VAL A 47 18.73 -6.78 5.04
CA VAL A 47 19.87 -6.07 5.63
C VAL A 47 20.01 -6.55 7.07
N ASP A 48 21.16 -7.14 7.40
CA ASP A 48 21.46 -7.65 8.76
C ASP A 48 20.37 -8.56 9.37
N GLY A 49 19.61 -9.27 8.53
CA GLY A 49 18.52 -10.15 8.95
C GLY A 49 17.13 -9.50 9.02
N GLU A 50 17.02 -8.18 8.83
CA GLU A 50 15.75 -7.48 8.65
C GLU A 50 15.30 -7.59 7.19
N ILE A 51 14.06 -8.03 6.99
CA ILE A 51 13.48 -8.27 5.67
C ILE A 51 12.56 -7.12 5.28
N PHE A 52 12.69 -6.63 4.05
CA PHE A 52 11.71 -5.71 3.46
C PHE A 52 11.10 -6.34 2.22
N GLU A 53 9.78 -6.21 2.09
CA GLU A 53 8.99 -6.73 0.98
C GLU A 53 8.22 -5.58 0.32
N VAL A 54 8.52 -5.28 -0.94
CA VAL A 54 7.78 -4.25 -1.67
C VAL A 54 6.56 -4.92 -2.29
N GLN A 55 5.36 -4.56 -1.86
CA GLN A 55 4.13 -5.23 -2.29
C GLN A 55 3.05 -4.20 -2.63
N THR A 56 2.51 -4.25 -3.86
CA THR A 56 1.47 -3.30 -4.28
C THR A 56 0.05 -3.82 -4.13
N ARG A 57 -0.13 -5.14 -4.00
CA ARG A 57 -1.42 -5.84 -3.93
C ARG A 57 -1.24 -7.31 -3.57
N ASN A 58 -2.38 -7.98 -3.39
CA ASN A 58 -2.49 -9.43 -3.30
C ASN A 58 -1.71 -10.06 -2.13
N PHE A 59 -1.80 -9.47 -0.94
CA PHE A 59 -1.12 -9.99 0.24
C PHE A 59 -1.55 -11.42 0.63
N ASN A 60 -2.64 -11.92 0.06
CA ASN A 60 -3.02 -13.33 0.21
C ASN A 60 -1.92 -14.31 -0.26
N THR A 61 -1.18 -13.98 -1.32
CA THR A 61 -0.07 -14.83 -1.79
C THR A 61 1.17 -14.73 -0.92
N MET A 62 1.26 -13.69 -0.08
CA MET A 62 2.35 -13.50 0.87
C MET A 62 2.19 -14.33 2.15
N ARG A 63 1.01 -14.91 2.42
CA ARG A 63 0.74 -15.57 3.72
C ARG A 63 1.74 -16.66 4.08
N ASN A 64 2.07 -17.56 3.15
CA ASN A 64 3.03 -18.65 3.42
C ASN A 64 4.45 -18.11 3.61
N LYS A 65 4.80 -17.05 2.88
CA LYS A 65 6.10 -16.37 2.97
C LYS A 65 6.24 -15.63 4.31
N LEU A 66 5.22 -14.89 4.71
CA LEU A 66 5.13 -14.23 6.02
C LEU A 66 5.16 -15.24 7.17
N GLN A 67 4.39 -16.33 7.06
CA GLN A 67 4.37 -17.39 8.07
C GLN A 67 5.76 -18.00 8.32
N TYR A 68 6.62 -18.03 7.30
CA TYR A 68 7.99 -18.51 7.40
C TYR A 68 8.92 -17.42 7.93
N PHE A 69 8.96 -16.24 7.30
CA PHE A 69 9.87 -15.16 7.71
C PHE A 69 9.64 -14.68 9.14
N LEU A 70 8.38 -14.49 9.54
CA LEU A 70 8.02 -13.98 10.86
C LEU A 70 8.36 -14.96 12.01
N GLN A 71 8.90 -16.15 11.73
CA GLN A 71 9.41 -17.06 12.76
C GLN A 71 10.69 -16.50 13.40
N GLU A 72 11.58 -15.92 12.59
CA GLU A 72 12.95 -15.56 12.99
C GLU A 72 13.37 -14.15 12.56
N HIS A 73 12.60 -13.48 11.70
CA HIS A 73 12.95 -12.18 11.13
C HIS A 73 11.88 -11.13 11.37
N ASP A 74 12.34 -9.89 11.57
CA ASP A 74 11.52 -8.69 11.37
C ASP A 74 11.25 -8.51 9.88
N VAL A 75 9.98 -8.30 9.54
CA VAL A 75 9.49 -8.16 8.18
C VAL A 75 8.72 -6.86 8.04
N THR A 76 9.24 -5.96 7.22
CA THR A 76 8.58 -4.72 6.86
C THR A 76 7.97 -4.82 5.47
N ILE A 77 6.64 -4.71 5.38
CA ILE A 77 5.97 -4.61 4.08
C ILE A 77 5.92 -3.14 3.66
N ILE A 78 6.62 -2.81 2.58
CA ILE A 78 6.53 -1.52 1.93
C ILE A 78 5.34 -1.57 0.96
N TYR A 79 4.31 -0.77 1.23
CA TYR A 79 3.10 -0.67 0.42
C TYR A 79 3.06 0.67 -0.34
N PRO A 80 3.42 0.69 -1.64
CA PRO A 80 3.48 1.92 -2.41
C PRO A 80 2.09 2.42 -2.77
N VAL A 81 1.83 3.71 -2.53
CA VAL A 81 0.58 4.39 -2.87
C VAL A 81 0.89 5.63 -3.69
N ALA A 82 0.40 5.69 -4.93
CA ALA A 82 0.52 6.90 -5.75
C ALA A 82 -0.33 8.04 -5.15
N HIS A 83 0.29 8.94 -4.37
CA HIS A 83 -0.35 10.06 -3.70
C HIS A 83 -0.72 11.15 -4.70
N HIS A 84 0.28 11.76 -5.34
CA HIS A 84 0.06 12.49 -6.58
C HIS A 84 0.43 11.64 -7.78
N LYS A 85 -0.35 11.82 -8.83
CA LYS A 85 -0.12 11.14 -10.10
C LYS A 85 -0.28 12.13 -11.22
N TRP A 86 0.66 12.16 -12.14
CA TRP A 86 0.51 12.86 -13.40
C TRP A 86 0.44 11.88 -14.55
N ILE A 87 -0.41 12.18 -15.52
CA ILE A 87 -0.73 11.27 -16.61
C ILE A 87 -0.37 11.93 -17.93
N SER A 88 0.40 11.21 -18.73
CA SER A 88 0.66 11.50 -20.15
C SER A 88 0.09 10.38 -21.01
N TRP A 89 -0.35 10.74 -22.23
CA TRP A 89 -0.98 9.82 -23.16
C TRP A 89 -0.09 9.61 -24.37
N LEU A 90 0.26 8.36 -24.65
CA LEU A 90 1.02 7.97 -25.84
C LEU A 90 0.05 7.53 -26.94
N ASP A 91 0.09 8.23 -28.06
CA ASP A 91 -0.56 7.78 -29.29
C ASP A 91 0.25 6.62 -29.89
N MET A 92 -0.41 5.50 -30.13
CA MET A 92 0.23 4.28 -30.63
C MET A 92 0.54 4.32 -32.12
N GLU A 93 -0.14 5.20 -32.86
CA GLU A 93 0.00 5.34 -34.31
C GLU A 93 1.11 6.36 -34.63
N THR A 94 1.11 7.51 -33.95
CA THR A 94 2.09 8.58 -34.20
C THR A 94 3.31 8.53 -33.30
N GLY A 95 3.23 7.86 -32.15
CA GLY A 95 4.28 7.87 -31.12
C GLY A 95 4.33 9.16 -30.31
N GLU A 96 3.39 10.09 -30.50
CA GLU A 96 3.37 11.37 -29.80
C GLU A 96 2.87 11.24 -28.36
N LEU A 97 3.51 11.99 -27.46
CA LEU A 97 3.14 12.07 -26.05
C LEU A 97 2.38 13.36 -25.75
N SER A 98 1.19 13.24 -25.17
CA SER A 98 0.44 14.42 -24.71
C SER A 98 1.17 15.13 -23.56
N PRO A 99 0.94 16.44 -23.36
CA PRO A 99 1.40 17.13 -22.15
C PRO A 99 0.95 16.43 -20.87
N LYS A 100 1.83 16.46 -19.87
CA LYS A 100 1.62 15.90 -18.54
C LYS A 100 0.52 16.67 -17.82
N ARG A 101 -0.46 15.97 -17.24
CA ARG A 101 -1.52 16.59 -16.40
C ARG A 101 -1.68 15.88 -15.06
N LYS A 102 -1.99 16.62 -13.98
CA LYS A 102 -2.27 16.01 -12.66
C LYS A 102 -3.60 15.24 -12.70
N SER A 103 -3.60 14.03 -12.14
CA SER A 103 -4.80 13.23 -11.88
C SER A 103 -5.61 13.88 -10.75
N PRO A 104 -6.94 13.93 -10.83
CA PRO A 104 -7.78 14.45 -9.74
C PRO A 104 -7.83 13.50 -8.54
N LYS A 105 -7.42 12.23 -8.70
CA LYS A 105 -7.36 11.26 -7.60
C LYS A 105 -6.09 11.46 -6.78
N THR A 106 -6.27 11.63 -5.48
CA THR A 106 -5.20 11.63 -4.47
C THR A 106 -5.19 10.29 -3.75
N GLY A 107 -4.02 9.64 -3.70
CA GLY A 107 -3.84 8.41 -2.95
C GLY A 107 -3.72 8.66 -1.44
N THR A 108 -4.16 7.72 -0.62
CA THR A 108 -4.06 7.83 0.85
C THR A 108 -3.67 6.50 1.46
N GLN A 109 -3.21 6.55 2.72
CA GLN A 109 -2.87 5.36 3.50
C GLN A 109 -4.01 4.32 3.52
N TYR A 110 -5.27 4.76 3.46
CA TYR A 110 -6.46 3.89 3.43
C TYR A 110 -6.55 2.98 2.19
N GLN A 111 -5.68 3.13 1.20
CA GLN A 111 -5.60 2.18 0.08
C GLN A 111 -5.06 0.80 0.50
N ILE A 112 -4.38 0.69 1.64
CA ILE A 112 -3.87 -0.60 2.14
C ILE A 112 -4.97 -1.47 2.78
N ILE A 113 -6.13 -0.90 3.14
CA ILE A 113 -7.20 -1.58 3.90
C ILE A 113 -7.53 -3.00 3.37
N PRO A 114 -7.76 -3.21 2.06
CA PRO A 114 -8.11 -4.53 1.55
C PRO A 114 -6.97 -5.55 1.74
N GLU A 115 -5.73 -5.09 1.73
CA GLU A 115 -4.55 -5.93 1.87
C GLU A 115 -4.28 -6.26 3.34
N LEU A 116 -4.40 -5.29 4.26
CA LEU A 116 -4.34 -5.54 5.71
C LEU A 116 -5.38 -6.59 6.13
N TYR A 117 -6.60 -6.48 5.63
CA TYR A 117 -7.66 -7.45 5.96
C TYR A 117 -7.29 -8.88 5.52
N LYS A 118 -6.64 -9.04 4.36
CA LYS A 118 -6.18 -10.36 3.89
C LYS A 118 -5.08 -10.93 4.76
N ILE A 119 -4.29 -10.09 5.44
CA ILE A 119 -3.22 -10.55 6.34
C ILE A 119 -3.51 -10.34 7.83
N LYS A 120 -4.80 -10.15 8.19
CA LYS A 120 -5.16 -9.81 9.57
C LYS A 120 -4.70 -10.81 10.64
N MET A 121 -4.56 -12.09 10.31
CA MET A 121 -4.04 -13.10 11.26
C MET A 121 -2.57 -12.91 11.65
N PHE A 122 -1.81 -12.08 10.93
CA PHE A 122 -0.41 -11.77 11.26
C PHE A 122 -0.24 -10.43 11.97
N ILE A 123 -1.29 -9.61 12.08
CA ILE A 123 -1.20 -8.25 12.65
C ILE A 123 -0.70 -8.29 14.10
N HIS A 124 -1.02 -9.36 14.84
CA HIS A 124 -0.54 -9.63 16.21
C HIS A 124 0.93 -9.93 16.36
N ASN A 125 1.64 -10.17 15.26
CA ASN A 125 3.05 -10.50 15.32
C ASN A 125 3.89 -9.23 15.49
N PRO A 126 4.67 -9.08 16.58
CA PRO A 126 5.48 -7.89 16.82
C PRO A 126 6.63 -7.70 15.82
N ARG A 127 6.91 -8.72 14.99
CA ARG A 127 7.92 -8.67 13.92
C ARG A 127 7.35 -8.26 12.56
N LEU A 128 6.06 -7.91 12.48
CA LEU A 128 5.43 -7.46 11.24
C LEU A 128 5.21 -5.96 11.27
N HIS A 129 5.89 -5.26 10.37
CA HIS A 129 5.86 -3.80 10.23
C HIS A 129 5.34 -3.39 8.87
N PHE A 130 4.91 -2.14 8.73
CA PHE A 130 4.46 -1.58 7.46
C PHE A 130 5.05 -0.20 7.22
N ILE A 131 5.44 0.05 5.97
CA ILE A 131 5.70 1.39 5.46
C ILE A 131 4.71 1.65 4.33
N ILE A 132 3.74 2.53 4.56
CA ILE A 132 2.84 2.99 3.50
C ILE A 132 3.49 4.19 2.84
N SER A 133 4.24 3.92 1.77
CA SER A 133 5.01 4.92 1.04
C SER A 133 4.08 5.68 0.09
N LEU A 134 3.71 6.90 0.46
CA LEU A 134 2.97 7.83 -0.38
C LEU A 134 3.94 8.44 -1.39
N ILE A 135 3.82 8.08 -2.67
CA ILE A 135 4.77 8.45 -3.72
C ILE A 135 4.14 9.31 -4.79
N ASP A 136 4.92 10.23 -5.33
CA ASP A 136 4.56 11.01 -6.51
C ASP A 136 4.95 10.22 -7.77
N VAL A 137 4.01 10.06 -8.70
CA VAL A 137 4.16 9.14 -9.84
C VAL A 137 3.87 9.82 -11.17
N GLU A 138 4.80 9.67 -12.11
CA GLU A 138 4.55 9.94 -13.52
C GLU A 138 4.08 8.67 -14.21
N GLU A 139 2.89 8.72 -14.79
CA GLU A 139 2.24 7.59 -15.45
C GLU A 139 2.03 7.89 -16.92
N THR A 140 2.61 7.06 -17.78
CA THR A 140 2.28 7.08 -19.21
C THR A 140 1.21 6.03 -19.49
N ARG A 141 0.19 6.37 -20.28
CA ARG A 141 -0.88 5.46 -20.71
C ARG A 141 -1.02 5.47 -22.22
N TYR A 142 -1.43 4.34 -22.78
CA TYR A 142 -1.68 4.25 -24.21
C TYR A 142 -3.06 4.81 -24.55
N LEU A 143 -3.18 5.51 -25.68
CA LEU A 143 -4.46 5.86 -26.28
C LEU A 143 -5.05 4.65 -27.01
N ASN A 144 -5.44 3.63 -26.25
CA ASN A 144 -6.00 2.38 -26.76
C ASN A 144 -7.29 1.95 -26.05
N GLY A 145 -7.93 2.88 -25.36
CA GLY A 145 -9.22 2.67 -24.74
C GLY A 145 -10.37 2.57 -25.75
N TRP A 146 -11.50 2.04 -25.31
CA TRP A 146 -12.70 1.83 -26.12
C TRP A 146 -13.57 3.09 -26.31
N SER A 147 -13.26 4.21 -25.63
CA SER A 147 -13.99 5.47 -25.81
C SER A 147 -13.57 6.21 -27.07
N TYR A 148 -14.39 7.17 -27.53
CA TYR A 148 -14.09 8.02 -28.69
C TYR A 148 -12.68 8.66 -28.63
N ASN A 149 -12.29 9.18 -27.46
CA ASN A 149 -10.95 9.75 -27.24
C ASN A 149 -9.88 8.72 -26.87
N LYS A 150 -10.17 7.42 -26.99
CA LYS A 150 -9.31 6.28 -26.65
C LYS A 150 -8.77 6.25 -25.20
N LYS A 151 -9.39 6.95 -24.23
CA LYS A 151 -8.92 7.02 -22.83
C LYS A 151 -9.58 6.03 -21.87
N ARG A 152 -10.89 5.75 -22.00
CA ARG A 152 -11.60 4.82 -21.09
C ARG A 152 -11.23 3.37 -21.41
N GLY A 153 -10.90 2.60 -20.38
CA GLY A 153 -10.39 1.24 -20.56
C GLY A 153 -8.98 1.18 -21.14
N SER A 154 -8.30 2.32 -21.31
CA SER A 154 -6.90 2.36 -21.75
C SER A 154 -6.00 1.53 -20.85
N SER A 155 -4.95 1.01 -21.44
CA SER A 155 -3.89 0.32 -20.71
C SER A 155 -2.77 1.28 -20.30
N ARG A 156 -2.19 1.04 -19.13
CA ARG A 156 -1.02 1.78 -18.64
C ARG A 156 0.24 1.29 -19.36
N MET A 157 1.14 2.19 -19.74
CA MET A 157 2.47 1.82 -20.22
C MET A 157 3.39 1.56 -19.02
N ASP A 158 3.69 2.62 -18.26
CA ASP A 158 4.63 2.57 -17.14
C ASP A 158 4.22 3.54 -16.03
N GLY A 159 4.87 3.39 -14.87
CA GLY A 159 4.74 4.23 -13.70
C GLY A 159 6.07 4.46 -13.04
N ILE A 160 6.57 5.68 -13.10
CA ILE A 160 7.87 6.03 -12.54
C ILE A 160 7.62 6.82 -11.24
N PRO A 161 8.06 6.31 -10.07
CA PRO A 161 8.14 7.13 -8.86
C PRO A 161 9.13 8.25 -9.11
N VAL A 162 8.73 9.49 -8.84
CA VAL A 162 9.60 10.66 -9.00
C VAL A 162 9.94 11.32 -7.68
N ASP A 163 9.15 11.06 -6.63
CA ASP A 163 9.42 11.55 -5.28
C ASP A 163 8.70 10.72 -4.21
N ILE A 164 9.19 10.77 -2.97
CA ILE A 164 8.49 10.30 -1.78
C ILE A 164 7.76 11.49 -1.18
N TYR A 165 6.43 11.48 -1.24
CA TYR A 165 5.62 12.55 -0.65
C TYR A 165 5.57 12.43 0.87
N ASP A 166 5.33 11.23 1.40
CA ASP A 166 5.24 10.95 2.84
C ASP A 166 5.35 9.43 3.10
N GLU A 167 5.65 9.04 4.34
CA GLU A 167 5.73 7.65 4.76
C GLU A 167 4.97 7.43 6.07
N VAL A 168 3.88 6.66 6.01
CA VAL A 168 3.19 6.23 7.23
C VAL A 168 3.82 4.91 7.69
N ARG A 169 4.61 4.97 8.76
CA ARG A 169 5.21 3.79 9.41
C ARG A 169 4.30 3.22 10.49
N ILE A 170 4.13 1.90 10.48
CA ILE A 170 3.42 1.12 11.49
C ILE A 170 4.42 0.08 12.01
N ASP A 171 5.09 0.40 13.11
CA ASP A 171 6.17 -0.41 13.70
C ASP A 171 5.68 -1.13 14.97
N SER A 172 4.49 -0.76 15.46
CA SER A 172 3.88 -1.32 16.65
C SER A 172 2.35 -1.29 16.57
N MET A 173 1.70 -1.99 17.51
CA MET A 173 0.24 -1.96 17.65
C MET A 173 -0.32 -0.56 17.88
N ALA A 174 0.38 0.27 18.67
CA ALA A 174 -0.06 1.63 18.94
C ALA A 174 -0.07 2.50 17.69
N ASP A 175 0.80 2.22 16.71
CA ASP A 175 0.87 2.99 15.47
C ASP A 175 -0.38 2.84 14.59
N TYR A 176 -1.19 1.81 14.80
CA TYR A 176 -2.48 1.69 14.12
C TYR A 176 -3.46 2.83 14.48
N LEU A 177 -3.21 3.60 15.54
CA LEU A 177 -3.90 4.86 15.82
C LEU A 177 -3.76 5.88 14.67
N LYS A 178 -2.69 5.80 13.85
CA LYS A 178 -2.49 6.67 12.67
C LYS A 178 -3.58 6.51 11.60
N PHE A 179 -4.35 5.42 11.66
CA PHE A 179 -5.53 5.22 10.81
C PHE A 179 -6.80 5.90 11.32
N LEU A 180 -6.81 6.42 12.55
CA LEU A 180 -7.96 7.08 13.16
C LEU A 180 -7.87 8.59 12.90
N PRO A 181 -8.83 9.21 12.20
CA PRO A 181 -8.86 10.66 12.06
C PRO A 181 -9.11 11.36 13.40
N ASP A 182 -8.40 12.46 13.67
CA ASP A 182 -8.58 13.28 14.89
C ASP A 182 -9.99 13.90 15.01
N SER A 183 -10.74 13.96 13.90
CA SER A 183 -12.11 14.47 13.85
C SER A 183 -13.19 13.45 14.25
N LEU A 184 -12.78 12.24 14.64
CA LEU A 184 -13.71 11.23 15.15
C LEU A 184 -14.33 11.69 16.49
N PRO A 185 -15.66 11.52 16.67
CA PRO A 185 -16.25 11.69 17.99
C PRO A 185 -15.76 10.61 18.96
N GLU A 186 -15.90 10.86 20.27
CA GLU A 186 -15.48 9.93 21.33
C GLU A 186 -16.05 8.52 21.13
N GLN A 187 -17.32 8.45 20.72
CA GLN A 187 -17.99 7.22 20.30
C GLN A 187 -18.46 7.37 18.86
N PHE A 188 -18.14 6.39 18.03
CA PHE A 188 -18.36 6.49 16.59
C PHE A 188 -18.80 5.16 15.97
N THR A 189 -19.56 5.25 14.89
CA THR A 189 -19.91 4.11 14.05
C THR A 189 -18.99 4.02 12.83
N SER A 190 -19.08 2.91 12.09
CA SER A 190 -18.42 2.80 10.77
C SER A 190 -18.80 3.90 9.78
N LYS A 191 -19.99 4.51 9.92
CA LYS A 191 -20.45 5.61 9.09
C LYS A 191 -19.70 6.91 9.43
N ASP A 192 -19.54 7.19 10.72
CA ASP A 192 -18.81 8.37 11.21
C ASP A 192 -17.34 8.28 10.83
N PHE A 193 -16.73 7.10 10.99
CA PHE A 193 -15.39 6.82 10.51
C PHE A 193 -15.28 7.09 9.00
N GLY A 194 -16.14 6.48 8.18
CA GLY A 194 -16.09 6.66 6.73
C GLY A 194 -16.17 8.13 6.33
N LYS A 195 -17.02 8.92 7.00
CA LYS A 195 -17.14 10.36 6.79
C LYS A 195 -15.86 11.11 7.16
N ALA A 196 -15.31 10.86 8.35
CA ALA A 196 -14.10 11.52 8.86
C ALA A 196 -12.86 11.18 8.00
N ALA A 197 -12.68 9.91 7.65
CA ALA A 197 -11.58 9.42 6.83
C ALA A 197 -11.78 9.65 5.31
N LYS A 198 -12.95 10.15 4.90
CA LYS A 198 -13.35 10.33 3.49
C LYS A 198 -13.23 9.04 2.66
N ILE A 199 -13.65 7.91 3.24
CA ILE A 199 -13.70 6.59 2.60
C ILE A 199 -15.11 6.01 2.64
N PRO A 200 -15.47 5.08 1.72
CA PRO A 200 -16.74 4.38 1.78
C PRO A 200 -16.93 3.66 3.11
N GLN A 201 -18.15 3.69 3.66
CA GLN A 201 -18.49 3.03 4.93
C GLN A 201 -18.07 1.55 4.96
N GLN A 202 -18.17 0.83 3.84
CA GLN A 202 -17.71 -0.56 3.74
C GLN A 202 -16.22 -0.69 4.07
N ARG A 203 -15.37 0.21 3.53
CA ARG A 203 -13.92 0.21 3.80
C ARG A 203 -13.63 0.58 5.25
N ALA A 204 -14.38 1.54 5.79
CA ALA A 204 -14.28 1.89 7.22
C ALA A 204 -14.61 0.68 8.10
N GLY A 205 -15.66 -0.09 7.77
CA GLY A 205 -16.00 -1.33 8.46
C GLY A 205 -14.91 -2.40 8.36
N THR A 206 -14.29 -2.56 7.18
CA THR A 206 -13.16 -3.49 6.98
C THR A 206 -11.95 -3.09 7.82
N LEU A 207 -11.60 -1.79 7.83
CA LEU A 207 -10.50 -1.28 8.64
C LEU A 207 -10.79 -1.43 10.13
N LEU A 208 -12.01 -1.12 10.59
CA LEU A 208 -12.42 -1.36 11.97
C LEU A 208 -12.27 -2.83 12.39
N ASN A 209 -12.52 -3.78 11.47
CA ASN A 209 -12.26 -5.19 11.76
C ASN A 209 -10.77 -5.47 12.02
N VAL A 210 -9.87 -4.81 11.30
CA VAL A 210 -8.43 -4.92 11.52
C VAL A 210 -8.02 -4.22 12.81
N LEU A 211 -8.50 -3.00 13.05
CA LEU A 211 -8.15 -2.21 14.24
C LEU A 211 -8.62 -2.87 15.55
N LEU A 212 -9.75 -3.58 15.52
CA LEU A 212 -10.18 -4.40 16.66
C LEU A 212 -9.15 -5.46 17.05
N GLU A 213 -8.47 -6.07 16.07
CA GLU A 213 -7.40 -7.04 16.36
C GLU A 213 -6.25 -6.34 17.10
N THR A 214 -5.90 -5.10 16.73
CA THR A 214 -4.77 -4.37 17.34
C THR A 214 -5.03 -3.89 18.77
N GLY A 215 -6.30 -3.87 19.21
CA GLY A 215 -6.71 -3.37 20.53
C GLY A 215 -6.73 -1.85 20.69
N VAL A 216 -6.42 -1.07 19.64
CA VAL A 216 -6.48 0.41 19.66
C VAL A 216 -7.91 0.97 19.59
N VAL A 217 -8.86 0.14 19.19
CA VAL A 217 -10.29 0.42 19.26
C VAL A 217 -11.00 -0.74 19.92
N GLU A 218 -12.10 -0.46 20.60
CA GLU A 218 -12.98 -1.48 21.13
C GLU A 218 -14.43 -1.24 20.72
N LYS A 219 -15.22 -2.31 20.77
CA LYS A 219 -16.65 -2.25 20.48
C LYS A 219 -17.41 -2.16 21.79
N ILE A 220 -18.03 -1.01 22.03
CA ILE A 220 -18.72 -0.69 23.29
C ILE A 220 -20.23 -0.96 23.25
N GLY A 221 -20.79 -1.22 22.06
CA GLY A 221 -22.22 -1.50 21.94
C GLY A 221 -22.75 -1.41 20.52
N LYS A 222 -23.99 -0.93 20.41
CA LYS A 222 -24.69 -0.69 19.15
C LYS A 222 -25.48 0.60 19.20
N GLU A 223 -25.52 1.29 18.06
CA GLU A 223 -26.47 2.36 17.78
C GLU A 223 -27.38 1.91 16.63
N GLY A 224 -28.62 1.56 16.95
CA GLY A 224 -29.53 0.90 16.02
C GLY A 224 -28.95 -0.41 15.47
N ARG A 225 -28.70 -0.47 14.16
CA ARG A 225 -28.11 -1.65 13.48
C ARG A 225 -26.57 -1.59 13.37
N SER A 226 -25.97 -0.48 13.76
CA SER A 226 -24.52 -0.24 13.64
C SER A 226 -23.81 -0.61 14.94
N TYR A 227 -22.61 -1.16 14.84
CA TYR A 227 -21.72 -1.26 16.00
C TYR A 227 -21.19 0.12 16.37
N LEU A 228 -21.08 0.35 17.69
CA LEU A 228 -20.51 1.55 18.27
C LEU A 228 -19.11 1.23 18.80
N TYR A 229 -18.16 2.09 18.47
CA TYR A 229 -16.73 1.94 18.77
C TYR A 229 -16.23 3.13 19.58
N GLN A 230 -15.14 2.91 20.31
CA GLN A 230 -14.37 3.93 21.00
C GLN A 230 -12.88 3.64 20.86
N ILE A 231 -12.06 4.69 20.85
CA ILE A 231 -10.60 4.56 20.89
C ILE A 231 -10.20 4.06 22.27
N LYS A 232 -9.45 2.97 22.32
CA LYS A 232 -8.89 2.44 23.54
C LYS A 232 -7.44 2.92 23.65
N PRO A 233 -7.11 3.85 24.56
CA PRO A 233 -5.73 4.25 24.74
C PRO A 233 -4.90 3.00 25.11
N PRO A 234 -3.72 2.79 24.50
CA PRO A 234 -2.87 1.68 24.87
C PRO A 234 -2.57 1.78 26.37
N ASN A 235 -2.79 0.70 27.12
CA ASN A 235 -2.37 0.64 28.51
C ASN A 235 -0.87 0.94 28.54
N ALA A 236 -0.47 2.02 29.22
CA ALA A 236 0.92 2.24 29.56
C ALA A 236 1.41 1.00 30.31
N ARG A 237 2.25 0.21 29.66
CA ARG A 237 3.04 -0.84 30.31
C ARG A 237 4.43 -0.31 30.53
#